data_AF-A0A7K1DZY5-F1
#
_entry.id   AF-A0A7K1DZY5-F1
#
_cell.length_a   1.000
_cell.length_b   1.000
_cell.length_c   1.000
_cell.angle_alpha   90.00
_cell.angle_beta   90.00
_cell.angle_gamma   90.00
#
_symmetry.space_group_name_H-M   'P 1'
#
loop_
_entity.id
_entity.type
_entity.pdbx_description
1 polymer ?
#
loop_
_entity_poly.entity_id
_entity_poly.type
_entity_poly.pdbx_seq_one_letter_code
_entity_poly.pdbx_strand_id
1 'polypeptide(L)'
;MSVVIRRIGGVVAASALVLLAGIVPAQVAAAAPGNISLYLSPPFVQGSDVTGADALLESFDSFSEGPCPTSVATGTLTANMPQACNILAAGFFSGASTTGPTATVGGAGSNSAGTGWYIDGVNPTRSITFGFTNPVRYVGFWWSGGNNGNKVEFLNGGTVVATFSSSQLVSFLGAAPPSPWPAGDEALDKFVTSIDSTMYPKGYYFGNPRAWSVIYPPSPSTMGPGAQYVYLNLYMPDSMTLDSVRFSGPGFEFDNLVTSTLSQTPPGTFVLADSIPVSKVVTFNANAADATGTTSAQASASTATLTPNGFSRPGHTFAGWNTDENGSGDAYTNEESYDFSADLALYAQWTANPTFTVTFEPNGGTGSPATQEESGTAALSSNPFSFPGYVFAGWNTEQDGSGTPYADGADFDFSSDQSLWAQWDVDPTPPPPPTPDPSIGDLVNTGLSILGPIGATGLLIAFGTPFFFVSDRFRRLRAYGSVVLHKSENLTITTPAKFFDRLRRKN
;
A
#
# COMPACT_ATOMS: atom_id res chain seq x y z
N MET A 1 -94.90 -30.26 3.29
CA MET A 1 -95.12 -28.85 2.92
C MET A 1 -93.98 -28.45 2.00
N SER A 2 -94.34 -28.15 0.75
CA SER A 2 -93.54 -27.92 -0.46
C SER A 2 -92.39 -26.92 -0.27
N VAL A 3 -91.18 -27.19 -0.78
CA VAL A 3 -90.59 -26.65 -2.04
C VAL A 3 -90.70 -25.12 -2.19
N VAL A 4 -89.55 -24.42 -2.23
CA VAL A 4 -89.09 -23.29 -3.10
C VAL A 4 -87.75 -22.76 -2.51
N ILE A 5 -86.56 -23.13 -3.00
CA ILE A 5 -85.70 -22.51 -4.04
C ILE A 5 -85.22 -21.05 -3.76
N ARG A 6 -83.89 -20.93 -3.54
CA ARG A 6 -82.89 -19.90 -3.93
C ARG A 6 -83.21 -18.40 -3.73
N ARG A 7 -82.26 -17.66 -3.11
CA ARG A 7 -81.26 -16.77 -3.77
C ARG A 7 -80.66 -15.75 -2.76
N ILE A 8 -79.41 -15.35 -3.03
CA ILE A 8 -78.65 -14.14 -2.61
C ILE A 8 -78.28 -14.12 -1.10
N GLY A 9 -77.02 -14.09 -0.63
CA GLY A 9 -75.80 -13.50 -1.18
C GLY A 9 -75.61 -12.08 -0.61
N GLY A 10 -74.66 -11.91 0.31
CA GLY A 10 -74.10 -10.58 0.62
C GLY A 10 -74.38 -10.02 2.01
N VAL A 11 -73.26 -9.72 2.68
CA VAL A 11 -73.07 -8.68 3.70
C VAL A 11 -73.54 -9.00 5.12
N VAL A 12 -72.77 -9.82 5.82
CA VAL A 12 -72.57 -9.68 7.28
C VAL A 12 -71.07 -9.77 7.55
N ALA A 13 -70.38 -8.61 7.50
CA ALA A 13 -69.10 -8.35 8.16
C ALA A 13 -68.69 -6.89 7.90
N ALA A 14 -69.39 -5.95 8.53
CA ALA A 14 -68.93 -4.57 8.60
C ALA A 14 -69.32 -4.02 9.97
N SER A 15 -68.51 -4.31 10.99
CA SER A 15 -68.40 -3.53 12.22
C SER A 15 -67.19 -3.99 13.03
N ALA A 16 -66.33 -3.03 13.36
CA ALA A 16 -65.23 -3.08 14.33
C ALA A 16 -63.94 -3.82 13.93
N LEU A 17 -63.22 -3.27 12.94
CA LEU A 17 -61.75 -3.25 12.99
C LEU A 17 -61.33 -1.79 13.25
N VAL A 18 -61.35 -1.39 14.53
CA VAL A 18 -60.60 -0.20 14.94
C VAL A 18 -59.13 -0.60 14.84
N LEU A 19 -58.43 -0.08 13.84
CA LEU A 19 -56.98 -0.09 13.83
C LEU A 19 -56.52 0.68 15.08
N LEU A 20 -56.13 -0.06 16.11
CA LEU A 20 -55.07 0.41 17.00
C LEU A 20 -53.83 0.48 16.13
N ALA A 21 -53.63 1.64 15.48
CA ALA A 21 -52.31 2.08 15.08
C ALA A 21 -51.51 2.22 16.38
N GLY A 22 -50.93 1.11 16.83
CA GLY A 22 -49.87 1.16 17.82
C GLY A 22 -48.83 2.10 17.24
N ILE A 23 -48.61 3.22 17.91
CA ILE A 23 -47.41 4.02 17.73
C ILE A 23 -46.28 3.02 17.96
N VAL A 24 -45.66 2.55 16.87
CA VAL A 24 -44.35 1.91 16.98
C VAL A 24 -43.50 3.01 17.58
N PRO A 25 -43.01 2.90 18.83
CA PRO A 25 -42.08 3.89 19.33
C PRO A 25 -40.95 3.96 18.29
N ALA A 26 -40.67 5.16 17.79
CA ALA A 26 -39.57 5.37 16.87
C ALA A 26 -38.37 4.64 17.46
N GLN A 27 -37.84 3.63 16.76
CA GLN A 27 -36.66 2.93 17.25
C GLN A 27 -35.61 3.99 17.53
N VAL A 28 -35.23 4.09 18.80
CA VAL A 28 -34.13 4.95 19.22
C VAL A 28 -32.95 4.58 18.35
N ALA A 29 -32.38 5.56 17.64
CA ALA A 29 -31.20 5.33 16.83
C ALA A 29 -30.12 4.70 17.72
N ALA A 30 -29.72 3.48 17.38
CA ALA A 30 -28.58 2.83 18.01
C ALA A 30 -27.32 3.27 17.29
N ALA A 31 -26.23 3.47 18.05
CA ALA A 31 -24.96 3.76 17.43
C ALA A 31 -24.48 2.60 16.56
N ALA A 32 -23.85 2.91 15.43
CA ALA A 32 -23.31 1.89 14.54
C ALA A 32 -22.19 1.10 15.23
N PRO A 33 -22.20 -0.25 15.18
CA PRO A 33 -21.13 -1.06 15.78
C PRO A 33 -19.76 -0.67 15.22
N GLY A 34 -18.75 -0.53 16.08
CA GLY A 34 -17.38 -0.21 15.68
C GLY A 34 -17.11 1.27 15.39
N ASN A 35 -18.11 2.15 15.49
CA ASN A 35 -17.98 3.60 15.39
C ASN A 35 -17.91 4.26 16.77
N ILE A 36 -17.38 5.49 16.83
CA ILE A 36 -17.47 6.32 18.03
C ILE A 36 -18.88 6.90 18.10
N SER A 37 -19.55 6.69 19.24
CA SER A 37 -20.91 7.18 19.43
C SER A 37 -20.86 8.59 20.02
N LEU A 38 -21.43 9.56 19.31
CA LEU A 38 -21.53 10.95 19.78
C LEU A 38 -22.92 11.21 20.37
N TYR A 39 -22.96 11.47 21.66
CA TYR A 39 -24.17 11.83 22.39
C TYR A 39 -24.14 13.28 22.88
N LEU A 40 -25.29 13.94 22.83
CA LEU A 40 -25.51 15.19 23.54
C LEU A 40 -26.14 14.88 24.90
N SER A 41 -25.63 15.52 25.94
CA SER A 41 -26.34 15.61 27.22
C SER A 41 -27.68 16.36 27.02
N PRO A 42 -28.64 16.26 27.95
CA PRO A 42 -29.81 17.14 27.94
C PRO A 42 -29.40 18.63 27.82
N PRO A 43 -30.26 19.49 27.26
CA PRO A 43 -29.95 20.91 27.16
C PRO A 43 -29.56 21.51 28.51
N PHE A 44 -28.65 22.48 28.47
CA PHE A 44 -28.09 23.20 29.63
C PHE A 44 -27.18 22.39 30.56
N VAL A 45 -26.98 21.10 30.31
CA VAL A 45 -26.03 20.27 31.06
C VAL A 45 -24.59 20.60 30.63
N GLN A 46 -23.67 20.72 31.60
CA GLN A 46 -22.29 21.18 31.42
C GLN A 46 -21.21 20.21 31.91
N GLY A 47 -21.62 19.02 32.34
CA GLY A 47 -20.72 17.94 32.75
C GLY A 47 -21.15 16.63 32.12
N SER A 48 -20.31 15.62 32.32
CA SER A 48 -20.66 14.25 31.99
C SER A 48 -21.46 13.58 33.11
N ASP A 49 -21.95 12.38 32.86
CA ASP A 49 -22.46 11.46 33.90
C ASP A 49 -21.55 10.23 33.99
N VAL A 50 -20.23 10.45 33.90
CA VAL A 50 -19.24 9.37 33.96
C VAL A 50 -19.16 8.83 35.38
N THR A 51 -19.17 7.51 35.51
CA THR A 51 -19.03 6.83 36.80
C THR A 51 -17.69 6.09 36.86
N GLY A 52 -17.04 6.10 38.02
CA GLY A 52 -15.77 5.40 38.23
C GLY A 52 -14.72 6.25 38.94
N ALA A 53 -13.79 5.60 39.63
CA ALA A 53 -12.70 6.27 40.34
C ALA A 53 -11.57 6.76 39.40
N ASP A 54 -11.58 6.36 38.13
CA ASP A 54 -10.61 6.74 37.10
C ASP A 54 -11.07 7.93 36.24
N ALA A 55 -12.26 8.48 36.50
CA ALA A 55 -12.75 9.65 35.81
C ALA A 55 -11.90 10.87 36.16
N LEU A 56 -11.26 11.45 35.15
CA LEU A 56 -10.45 12.67 35.29
C LEU A 56 -11.22 13.83 34.66
N LEU A 57 -11.21 14.99 35.33
CA LEU A 57 -11.82 16.23 34.86
C LEU A 57 -10.75 17.32 34.79
N GLU A 58 -10.69 18.03 33.68
CA GLU A 58 -10.03 19.31 33.53
C GLU A 58 -11.07 20.41 33.26
N SER A 59 -11.20 21.37 34.19
CA SER A 59 -12.11 22.52 34.09
C SER A 59 -11.40 23.86 33.86
N PHE A 60 -10.07 23.84 33.73
CA PHE A 60 -9.17 24.99 33.59
C PHE A 60 -9.22 26.07 34.68
N ASP A 61 -10.10 25.92 35.67
CA ASP A 61 -10.35 26.89 36.75
C ASP A 61 -9.14 27.09 37.66
N SER A 62 -8.19 26.14 37.67
CA SER A 62 -6.95 26.24 38.43
C SER A 62 -5.88 27.09 37.74
N PHE A 63 -6.10 27.48 36.48
CA PHE A 63 -5.15 28.28 35.68
C PHE A 63 -5.62 29.73 35.53
N SER A 64 -4.68 30.66 35.54
CA SER A 64 -4.94 32.06 35.21
C SER A 64 -5.05 32.27 33.70
N GLU A 65 -5.70 33.37 33.29
CA GLU A 65 -5.72 33.81 31.89
C GLU A 65 -4.29 33.93 31.31
N GLY A 66 -4.10 33.43 30.09
CA GLY A 66 -2.80 33.43 29.42
C GLY A 66 -2.54 32.17 28.59
N PRO A 67 -1.28 31.86 28.25
CA PRO A 67 -0.95 30.66 27.50
C PRO A 67 -1.44 29.38 28.19
N CYS A 68 -1.92 28.41 27.41
CA CYS A 68 -2.33 27.12 27.97
C CYS A 68 -1.17 26.39 28.67
N PRO A 69 -1.45 25.64 29.73
CA PRO A 69 -0.45 24.79 30.38
C PRO A 69 -0.05 23.64 29.47
N THR A 70 1.12 23.03 29.71
CA THR A 70 1.55 21.83 28.98
C THR A 70 1.05 20.53 29.61
N SER A 71 0.57 20.61 30.86
CA SER A 71 -0.01 19.50 31.60
C SER A 71 -1.32 19.93 32.23
N VAL A 72 -2.30 19.04 32.15
CA VAL A 72 -3.67 19.21 32.62
C VAL A 72 -4.06 17.95 33.39
N ALA A 73 -5.17 17.99 34.13
CA ALA A 73 -5.60 16.86 34.96
C ALA A 73 -5.77 15.55 34.17
N THR A 74 -6.15 15.62 32.90
CA THR A 74 -6.34 14.46 32.02
C THR A 74 -5.04 13.96 31.36
N GLY A 75 -3.96 14.76 31.41
CA GLY A 75 -2.64 14.41 30.88
C GLY A 75 -1.84 15.61 30.37
N THR A 76 -1.64 15.67 29.06
CA THR A 76 -0.83 16.71 28.39
C THR A 76 -1.69 17.55 27.46
N LEU A 77 -1.34 18.81 27.34
CA LEU A 77 -1.93 19.73 26.38
C LEU A 77 -0.81 20.29 25.52
N THR A 78 -0.91 20.08 24.21
CA THR A 78 0.06 20.56 23.24
C THR A 78 -0.61 21.41 22.18
N ALA A 79 0.11 22.42 21.71
CA ALA A 79 -0.33 23.33 20.67
C ALA A 79 0.60 23.19 19.47
N ASN A 80 0.07 23.26 18.25
CA ASN A 80 0.90 23.15 17.04
C ASN A 80 1.82 24.36 16.80
N MET A 81 1.56 25.50 17.45
CA MET A 81 2.38 26.71 17.35
C MET A 81 2.25 27.59 18.60
N PRO A 82 3.19 28.52 18.84
CA PRO A 82 3.08 29.48 19.93
C PRO A 82 1.77 30.27 19.86
N GLN A 83 1.16 30.51 21.02
CA GLN A 83 -0.11 31.23 21.16
C GLN A 83 -1.32 30.57 20.45
N ALA A 84 -1.20 29.33 19.96
CA ALA A 84 -2.34 28.61 19.40
C ALA A 84 -3.38 28.19 20.45
N CYS A 85 -3.02 28.27 21.73
CA CYS A 85 -3.89 27.95 22.86
C CYS A 85 -3.73 28.99 23.95
N ASN A 86 -4.85 29.55 24.42
CA ASN A 86 -4.90 30.39 25.60
C ASN A 86 -6.03 29.93 26.54
N ILE A 87 -5.77 30.04 27.85
CA ILE A 87 -6.79 30.06 28.89
C ILE A 87 -7.47 31.41 28.84
N LEU A 88 -8.79 31.38 28.67
CA LEU A 88 -9.70 32.50 28.73
C LEU A 88 -10.31 32.53 30.14
N ALA A 89 -10.29 33.70 30.77
CA ALA A 89 -10.98 33.89 32.03
C ALA A 89 -12.48 33.64 31.84
N ALA A 90 -13.16 33.18 32.90
CA ALA A 90 -14.59 32.90 32.90
C ALA A 90 -15.41 34.03 32.26
N GLY A 91 -15.80 33.83 31.00
CA GLY A 91 -16.38 34.84 30.11
C GLY A 91 -17.74 34.47 29.54
N PHE A 92 -18.29 35.34 28.70
CA PHE A 92 -19.63 35.14 28.11
C PHE A 92 -19.77 33.85 27.28
N PHE A 93 -18.63 33.28 26.88
CA PHE A 93 -18.52 32.09 26.04
C PHE A 93 -17.86 30.93 26.79
N SER A 94 -17.77 30.97 28.12
CA SER A 94 -17.30 29.81 28.89
C SER A 94 -18.47 28.98 29.43
N GLY A 95 -18.20 27.70 29.69
CA GLY A 95 -19.13 26.78 30.31
C GLY A 95 -19.44 27.16 31.76
N ALA A 96 -20.37 26.42 32.37
CA ALA A 96 -20.52 26.47 33.82
C ALA A 96 -19.44 25.62 34.50
N SER A 97 -18.87 26.14 35.58
CA SER A 97 -17.87 25.45 36.37
C SER A 97 -18.43 24.15 36.93
N THR A 98 -17.65 23.08 36.77
CA THR A 98 -17.92 21.77 37.33
C THR A 98 -16.84 21.45 38.36
N THR A 99 -17.26 20.94 39.52
CA THR A 99 -16.33 20.53 40.59
C THR A 99 -15.98 19.04 40.52
N GLY A 100 -16.39 18.36 39.46
CA GLY A 100 -16.25 16.92 39.25
C GLY A 100 -16.98 16.46 37.98
N PRO A 101 -16.86 15.17 37.60
CA PRO A 101 -17.45 14.61 36.37
C PRO A 101 -18.97 14.42 36.48
N THR A 102 -19.64 15.18 37.33
CA THR A 102 -21.09 15.12 37.55
C THR A 102 -21.75 16.24 36.77
N ALA A 103 -22.82 15.91 36.06
CA ALA A 103 -23.60 16.87 35.30
C ALA A 103 -24.10 18.01 36.19
N THR A 104 -23.79 19.25 35.81
CA THR A 104 -24.38 20.46 36.39
C THR A 104 -25.25 21.16 35.36
N VAL A 105 -26.25 21.89 35.85
CA VAL A 105 -27.12 22.74 35.04
C VAL A 105 -26.90 24.19 35.45
N GLY A 106 -26.18 24.92 34.58
CA GLY A 106 -25.75 26.29 34.85
C GLY A 106 -24.85 26.44 36.08
N GLY A 107 -24.54 27.69 36.43
CA GLY A 107 -23.66 28.00 37.55
C GLY A 107 -22.69 29.15 37.29
N ALA A 108 -21.68 29.28 38.16
CA ALA A 108 -20.58 30.20 37.93
C ALA A 108 -19.86 29.83 36.63
N GLY A 109 -19.31 30.82 35.93
CA GLY A 109 -18.50 30.51 34.75
C GLY A 109 -17.18 29.87 35.14
N SER A 110 -16.72 28.93 34.33
CA SER A 110 -15.37 28.38 34.42
C SER A 110 -14.42 29.06 33.44
N ASN A 111 -13.12 28.96 33.69
CA ASN A 111 -12.12 29.31 32.70
C ASN A 111 -12.15 28.27 31.58
N SER A 112 -11.84 28.67 30.34
CA SER A 112 -11.86 27.76 29.20
C SER A 112 -10.56 27.82 28.43
N ALA A 113 -10.20 26.72 27.77
CA ALA A 113 -9.10 26.72 26.81
C ALA A 113 -9.67 26.98 25.41
N GLY A 114 -8.91 27.71 24.58
CA GLY A 114 -9.35 27.97 23.22
C GLY A 114 -8.25 28.41 22.28
N THR A 115 -8.54 28.33 20.98
CA THR A 115 -7.62 28.71 19.90
C THR A 115 -7.58 30.22 19.63
N GLY A 116 -8.43 30.99 20.32
CA GLY A 116 -8.59 32.43 20.13
C GLY A 116 -9.26 32.81 18.80
N TRP A 117 -9.44 34.11 18.59
CA TRP A 117 -10.06 34.62 17.36
C TRP A 117 -9.24 34.29 16.11
N TYR A 118 -9.94 33.90 15.05
CA TYR A 118 -9.35 33.51 13.77
C TYR A 118 -10.13 34.12 12.62
N ILE A 119 -9.40 34.51 11.58
CA ILE A 119 -9.92 34.97 10.30
C ILE A 119 -9.32 34.06 9.22
N ASP A 120 -10.18 33.45 8.42
CA ASP A 120 -9.77 32.50 7.38
C ASP A 120 -8.91 33.17 6.31
N GLY A 121 -7.88 32.47 5.86
CA GLY A 121 -6.88 32.98 4.92
C GLY A 121 -5.92 34.05 5.47
N VAL A 122 -6.06 34.46 6.75
CA VAL A 122 -5.19 35.45 7.40
C VAL A 122 -4.31 34.81 8.47
N ASN A 123 -4.84 33.87 9.25
CA ASN A 123 -4.10 33.17 10.29
C ASN A 123 -3.86 31.71 9.89
N PRO A 124 -2.72 31.12 10.28
CA PRO A 124 -2.53 29.68 10.11
C PRO A 124 -3.53 28.89 10.97
N THR A 125 -3.92 27.70 10.51
CA THR A 125 -4.78 26.79 11.28
C THR A 125 -4.12 26.43 12.60
N ARG A 126 -4.80 26.77 13.69
CA ARG A 126 -4.39 26.44 15.06
C ARG A 126 -4.96 25.09 15.45
N SER A 127 -4.19 24.31 16.19
CA SER A 127 -4.66 23.07 16.81
C SER A 127 -4.11 22.86 18.21
N ILE A 128 -4.95 22.22 19.03
CA ILE A 128 -4.67 21.86 20.41
C ILE A 128 -4.89 20.35 20.51
N THR A 129 -3.92 19.62 21.06
CA THR A 129 -3.99 18.18 21.25
C THR A 129 -3.90 17.84 22.73
N PHE A 130 -4.91 17.12 23.21
CA PHE A 130 -4.95 16.52 24.54
C PHE A 130 -4.40 15.11 24.47
N GLY A 131 -3.19 14.90 24.96
CA GLY A 131 -2.64 13.56 25.17
C GLY A 131 -3.08 13.03 26.52
N PHE A 132 -3.73 11.89 26.55
CA PHE A 132 -4.22 11.29 27.79
C PHE A 132 -3.13 10.49 28.50
N THR A 133 -3.16 10.52 29.83
CA THR A 133 -2.18 9.79 30.66
C THR A 133 -2.23 8.28 30.42
N ASN A 134 -3.43 7.76 30.18
CA ASN A 134 -3.70 6.37 29.81
C ASN A 134 -4.69 6.37 28.65
N PRO A 135 -4.69 5.34 27.78
CA PRO A 135 -5.69 5.20 26.73
C PRO A 135 -7.11 5.19 27.30
N VAL A 136 -8.02 5.98 26.71
CA VAL A 136 -9.37 6.22 27.23
C VAL A 136 -10.43 5.56 26.37
N ARG A 137 -11.57 5.23 26.99
CA ARG A 137 -12.77 4.68 26.34
C ARG A 137 -13.95 5.66 26.32
N TYR A 138 -13.79 6.79 26.99
CA TYR A 138 -14.75 7.88 27.00
C TYR A 138 -14.03 9.22 26.98
N VAL A 139 -14.55 10.16 26.20
CA VAL A 139 -14.16 11.57 26.21
C VAL A 139 -15.43 12.42 26.22
N GLY A 140 -15.54 13.33 27.17
CA GLY A 140 -16.61 14.33 27.22
C GLY A 140 -16.02 15.72 27.33
N PHE A 141 -16.66 16.71 26.74
CA PHE A 141 -16.24 18.10 26.91
C PHE A 141 -17.39 19.05 26.60
N TRP A 142 -17.35 20.20 27.25
CA TRP A 142 -18.16 21.33 26.87
C TRP A 142 -17.56 22.04 25.65
N TRP A 143 -18.41 22.49 24.74
CA TRP A 143 -18.01 23.15 23.50
C TRP A 143 -18.94 24.30 23.12
N SER A 144 -18.36 25.47 22.83
CA SER A 144 -19.01 26.45 21.95
C SER A 144 -18.63 26.15 20.51
N GLY A 145 -19.57 25.61 19.73
CA GLY A 145 -19.43 25.10 18.35
C GLY A 145 -18.60 25.94 17.38
N GLY A 146 -18.47 27.24 17.66
CA GLY A 146 -17.65 28.17 16.90
C GLY A 146 -18.16 28.33 15.48
N ASN A 147 -17.26 28.66 14.55
CA ASN A 147 -17.58 28.73 13.14
C ASN A 147 -17.59 27.33 12.49
N ASN A 148 -18.26 27.22 11.34
CA ASN A 148 -18.17 26.02 10.50
C ASN A 148 -16.72 25.72 10.11
N GLY A 149 -16.36 24.44 10.09
CA GLY A 149 -15.02 23.97 9.66
C GLY A 149 -14.07 23.61 10.81
N ASN A 150 -14.45 23.85 12.07
CA ASN A 150 -13.73 23.29 13.22
C ASN A 150 -13.79 21.77 13.19
N LYS A 151 -12.66 21.11 13.45
CA LYS A 151 -12.55 19.65 13.46
C LYS A 151 -12.13 19.16 14.84
N VAL A 152 -12.69 18.01 15.19
CA VAL A 152 -12.25 17.20 16.31
C VAL A 152 -11.78 15.87 15.74
N GLU A 153 -10.49 15.61 15.89
CA GLU A 153 -9.80 14.44 15.38
C GLU A 153 -9.45 13.54 16.55
N PHE A 154 -9.75 12.25 16.41
CA PHE A 154 -9.45 11.23 17.39
C PHE A 154 -8.20 10.49 16.97
N LEU A 155 -7.24 10.34 17.87
CA LEU A 155 -5.96 9.74 17.55
C LEU A 155 -5.65 8.53 18.45
N ASN A 156 -5.08 7.51 17.82
CA ASN A 156 -4.55 6.31 18.45
C ASN A 156 -3.14 6.07 17.88
N GLY A 157 -2.13 5.98 18.75
CA GLY A 157 -0.72 5.92 18.33
C GLY A 157 -0.26 7.11 17.49
N GLY A 158 -0.90 8.29 17.64
CA GLY A 158 -0.63 9.50 16.84
C GLY A 158 -1.26 9.52 15.46
N THR A 159 -1.97 8.47 15.05
CA THR A 159 -2.72 8.41 13.79
C THR A 159 -4.16 8.85 13.99
N VAL A 160 -4.69 9.71 13.12
CA VAL A 160 -6.11 10.09 13.14
C VAL A 160 -6.95 8.90 12.70
N VAL A 161 -7.76 8.36 13.61
CA VAL A 161 -8.63 7.20 13.38
C VAL A 161 -10.08 7.59 13.13
N ALA A 162 -10.52 8.77 13.58
CA ALA A 162 -11.85 9.28 13.32
C ALA A 162 -11.84 10.81 13.34
N THR A 163 -12.82 11.44 12.71
CA THR A 163 -12.96 12.90 12.71
C THR A 163 -14.43 13.28 12.66
N PHE A 164 -14.80 14.31 13.43
CA PHE A 164 -16.04 15.03 13.20
C PHE A 164 -15.81 16.53 13.15
N SER A 165 -16.79 17.28 12.67
CA SER A 165 -16.70 18.73 12.47
C SER A 165 -17.88 19.48 13.08
N SER A 166 -17.68 20.78 13.33
CA SER A 166 -18.78 21.68 13.72
C SER A 166 -19.92 21.66 12.71
N SER A 167 -19.62 21.50 11.42
CA SER A 167 -20.62 21.37 10.35
C SER A 167 -21.53 20.14 10.53
N GLN A 168 -21.03 19.02 11.03
CA GLN A 168 -21.86 17.83 11.33
C GLN A 168 -22.82 18.11 12.49
N LEU A 169 -22.32 18.73 13.56
CA LEU A 169 -23.16 19.14 14.69
C LEU A 169 -24.24 20.15 14.27
N VAL A 170 -23.88 21.12 13.42
CA VAL A 170 -24.80 22.10 12.82
C VAL A 170 -25.85 21.41 11.96
N SER A 171 -25.47 20.39 11.18
CA SER A 171 -26.42 19.61 10.38
C SER A 171 -27.44 18.87 11.26
N PHE A 172 -27.01 18.36 12.42
CA PHE A 172 -27.88 17.68 13.37
C PHE A 172 -28.84 18.66 14.08
N LEU A 173 -28.32 19.79 14.60
CA LEU A 173 -29.09 20.76 15.40
C LEU A 173 -29.84 21.81 14.57
N GLY A 174 -29.43 22.05 13.33
CA GLY A 174 -29.84 23.18 12.49
C GLY A 174 -28.84 24.35 12.54
N ALA A 175 -28.92 25.24 11.54
CA ALA A 175 -27.98 26.36 11.35
C ALA A 175 -28.22 27.57 12.27
N ALA A 176 -29.42 27.69 12.85
CA ALA A 176 -29.80 28.80 13.73
C ALA A 176 -30.93 28.37 14.66
N PRO A 177 -31.12 29.05 15.81
CA PRO A 177 -32.33 28.86 16.60
C PRO A 177 -33.57 29.23 15.75
N PRO A 178 -34.69 28.47 15.83
CA PRO A 178 -35.93 28.81 15.11
C PRO A 178 -36.47 30.20 15.52
N SER A 179 -36.92 31.02 14.55
CA SER A 179 -37.49 32.36 14.76
C SER A 179 -38.91 32.49 14.16
N PRO A 180 -39.86 33.25 14.76
CA PRO A 180 -39.84 33.81 16.10
C PRO A 180 -40.24 32.70 17.07
N TRP A 181 -39.54 32.60 18.18
CA TRP A 181 -39.86 31.63 19.24
C TRP A 181 -41.34 31.78 19.65
N PRO A 182 -42.21 30.81 19.32
CA PRO A 182 -42.63 29.87 20.34
C PRO A 182 -42.43 28.41 19.92
N ALA A 183 -42.06 27.56 20.87
CA ALA A 183 -42.39 26.14 20.83
C ALA A 183 -43.90 25.98 21.08
N GLY A 184 -44.67 26.38 20.09
CA GLY A 184 -46.09 26.08 19.96
C GLY A 184 -46.29 25.58 18.54
N ASP A 185 -45.77 24.38 18.25
CA ASP A 185 -46.20 23.54 17.14
C ASP A 185 -45.52 22.18 17.29
N GLU A 186 -46.33 21.12 17.22
CA GLU A 186 -45.98 19.69 17.33
C GLU A 186 -45.09 19.17 16.18
N ALA A 187 -44.43 20.06 15.44
CA ALA A 187 -43.59 19.70 14.31
C ALA A 187 -42.34 18.96 14.83
N LEU A 188 -42.30 17.64 14.60
CA LEU A 188 -41.28 16.72 15.12
C LEU A 188 -39.85 17.08 14.70
N ASP A 189 -39.67 17.80 13.59
CA ASP A 189 -38.36 18.23 13.07
C ASP A 189 -37.65 19.27 13.94
N LYS A 190 -38.38 19.96 14.82
CA LYS A 190 -37.87 20.93 15.80
C LYS A 190 -37.36 20.30 17.09
N PHE A 191 -37.55 19.00 17.26
CA PHE A 191 -37.17 18.24 18.45
C PHE A 191 -36.09 17.21 18.13
N VAL A 192 -35.39 16.78 19.17
CA VAL A 192 -34.57 15.58 19.18
C VAL A 192 -35.06 14.67 20.30
N THR A 193 -34.92 13.37 20.11
CA THR A 193 -35.43 12.37 21.03
C THR A 193 -34.27 11.63 21.69
N SER A 194 -34.26 11.56 23.02
CA SER A 194 -33.28 10.80 23.78
C SER A 194 -33.56 9.29 23.77
N ILE A 195 -32.63 8.53 24.35
CA ILE A 195 -32.74 7.08 24.47
C ILE A 195 -34.00 6.63 25.24
N ASP A 196 -34.39 7.37 26.28
CA ASP A 196 -35.60 7.12 27.06
C ASP A 196 -36.87 7.70 26.43
N SER A 197 -36.80 8.15 25.17
CA SER A 197 -37.89 8.77 24.42
C SER A 197 -38.32 10.17 24.89
N THR A 198 -37.55 10.83 25.77
CA THR A 198 -37.78 12.25 26.09
C THR A 198 -37.47 13.14 24.88
N MET A 199 -38.34 14.11 24.58
CA MET A 199 -38.12 15.05 23.49
C MET A 199 -37.53 16.37 24.01
N TYR A 200 -36.45 16.83 23.40
CA TYR A 200 -35.83 18.12 23.68
C TYR A 200 -35.95 19.05 22.46
N PRO A 201 -36.34 20.32 22.65
CA PRO A 201 -36.30 21.32 21.59
C PRO A 201 -34.86 21.56 21.12
N LYS A 202 -34.60 21.46 19.81
CA LYS A 202 -33.27 21.74 19.22
C LYS A 202 -32.77 23.14 19.58
N GLY A 203 -33.69 24.11 19.66
CA GLY A 203 -33.38 25.49 20.03
C GLY A 203 -32.75 25.66 21.42
N TYR A 204 -32.89 24.70 22.34
CA TYR A 204 -32.27 24.78 23.67
C TYR A 204 -30.77 24.45 23.69
N TYR A 205 -30.24 23.86 22.63
CA TYR A 205 -28.80 23.71 22.43
C TYR A 205 -28.14 25.00 21.91
N PHE A 206 -28.92 26.06 21.70
CA PHE A 206 -28.45 27.40 21.35
C PHE A 206 -28.60 28.33 22.55
N GLY A 207 -27.70 28.21 23.53
CA GLY A 207 -27.63 29.15 24.66
C GLY A 207 -26.56 28.77 25.68
N ASN A 208 -25.98 29.76 26.35
CA ASN A 208 -24.97 29.54 27.38
C ASN A 208 -25.63 29.22 28.74
N PRO A 209 -25.49 28.01 29.30
CA PRO A 209 -26.05 27.66 30.60
C PRO A 209 -25.41 28.40 31.78
N ARG A 210 -24.19 28.95 31.67
CA ARG A 210 -23.63 29.86 32.69
C ARG A 210 -24.58 31.02 33.02
N ALA A 211 -25.29 31.54 32.03
CA ALA A 211 -26.24 32.63 32.24
C ALA A 211 -27.53 32.18 32.97
N TRP A 212 -27.73 30.88 33.19
CA TRP A 212 -29.02 30.32 33.60
C TRP A 212 -28.88 29.28 34.71
N SER A 213 -29.21 29.67 35.95
CA SER A 213 -29.20 28.77 37.12
C SER A 213 -30.48 27.91 37.26
N VAL A 214 -31.29 27.79 36.20
CA VAL A 214 -32.56 27.04 36.20
C VAL A 214 -32.65 26.13 34.98
N ILE A 215 -33.20 24.92 35.19
CA ILE A 215 -33.37 23.87 34.16
C ILE A 215 -34.22 24.33 32.97
N TYR A 216 -35.10 25.33 33.19
CA TYR A 216 -35.91 25.97 32.17
C TYR A 216 -35.91 27.49 32.35
N PRO A 217 -35.44 28.29 31.38
CA PRO A 217 -35.62 29.74 31.43
C PRO A 217 -37.12 30.07 31.25
N PRO A 218 -37.69 30.99 32.06
CA PRO A 218 -39.11 31.36 31.97
C PRO A 218 -39.45 32.20 30.72
N SER A 219 -38.45 32.73 30.00
CA SER A 219 -38.62 33.45 28.74
C SER A 219 -37.35 33.38 27.87
N PRO A 220 -37.37 32.64 26.75
CA PRO A 220 -36.23 32.46 25.85
C PRO A 220 -35.79 33.70 25.04
N SER A 221 -36.50 34.82 25.14
CA SER A 221 -36.18 36.10 24.44
C SER A 221 -34.84 36.74 24.86
N THR A 222 -34.17 36.17 25.86
CA THR A 222 -32.86 36.58 26.38
C THR A 222 -31.71 35.67 25.91
N MET A 223 -32.00 34.59 25.19
CA MET A 223 -31.00 33.71 24.59
C MET A 223 -30.46 34.40 23.34
N GLY A 224 -29.27 35.01 23.45
CA GLY A 224 -28.67 35.80 22.38
C GLY A 224 -28.41 34.99 21.09
N PRO A 225 -28.27 35.66 19.94
CA PRO A 225 -27.83 34.98 18.70
C PRO A 225 -26.40 34.47 18.90
N GLY A 226 -26.17 33.17 18.76
CA GLY A 226 -24.85 32.58 18.96
C GLY A 226 -24.82 31.10 18.58
N ALA A 227 -23.61 30.57 18.39
CA ALA A 227 -23.32 29.20 17.95
C ALA A 227 -23.99 28.10 18.80
N GLN A 228 -23.90 26.84 18.37
CA GLN A 228 -24.33 25.70 19.19
C GLN A 228 -23.47 25.63 20.47
N TYR A 229 -24.08 25.48 21.64
CA TYR A 229 -23.39 25.27 22.91
C TYR A 229 -23.85 23.95 23.49
N VAL A 230 -22.93 23.00 23.56
CA VAL A 230 -23.27 21.60 23.86
C VAL A 230 -22.21 21.00 24.78
N TYR A 231 -22.65 20.08 25.62
CA TYR A 231 -21.74 19.10 26.20
C TYR A 231 -21.77 17.85 25.33
N LEU A 232 -20.62 17.51 24.75
CA LEU A 232 -20.45 16.36 23.90
C LEU A 232 -19.95 15.19 24.74
N ASN A 233 -20.51 14.00 24.48
CA ASN A 233 -20.11 12.76 25.12
C ASN A 233 -19.76 11.75 24.03
N LEU A 234 -18.52 11.32 24.00
CA LEU A 234 -17.99 10.41 23.00
C LEU A 234 -17.66 9.08 23.66
N TYR A 235 -18.33 8.04 23.19
CA TYR A 235 -18.19 6.68 23.69
C TYR A 235 -17.46 5.85 22.63
N MET A 236 -16.31 5.31 23.00
CA MET A 236 -15.51 4.49 22.10
C MET A 236 -16.09 3.07 22.04
N PRO A 237 -16.07 2.40 20.87
CA PRO A 237 -16.46 1.00 20.77
C PRO A 237 -15.47 0.12 21.53
N ASP A 238 -15.92 -1.06 21.97
CA ASP A 238 -15.10 -1.93 22.83
C ASP A 238 -13.77 -2.39 22.21
N SER A 239 -13.70 -2.39 20.89
CA SER A 239 -12.55 -2.75 20.07
C SER A 239 -11.46 -1.68 20.01
N MET A 240 -11.68 -0.49 20.59
CA MET A 240 -10.70 0.58 20.56
C MET A 240 -10.58 1.36 21.87
N THR A 241 -9.44 2.04 21.97
CA THR A 241 -9.13 3.08 22.95
C THR A 241 -8.55 4.29 22.22
N LEU A 242 -8.45 5.40 22.92
CA LEU A 242 -7.96 6.65 22.37
C LEU A 242 -6.81 7.20 23.20
N ASP A 243 -5.75 7.65 22.54
CA ASP A 243 -4.57 8.22 23.22
C ASP A 243 -4.63 9.73 23.26
N SER A 244 -5.26 10.35 22.26
CA SER A 244 -5.39 11.80 22.23
C SER A 244 -6.54 12.30 21.37
N VAL A 245 -7.06 13.47 21.73
CA VAL A 245 -8.02 14.21 20.90
C VAL A 245 -7.38 15.52 20.47
N ARG A 246 -7.46 15.81 19.17
CA ARG A 246 -7.00 17.06 18.58
C ARG A 246 -8.17 17.89 18.11
N PHE A 247 -8.18 19.13 18.56
CA PHE A 247 -9.10 20.16 18.12
C PHE A 247 -8.37 21.09 17.17
N SER A 248 -8.95 21.38 16.01
CA SER A 248 -8.37 22.31 15.04
C SER A 248 -9.41 23.24 14.43
N GLY A 249 -8.99 24.49 14.20
CA GLY A 249 -9.81 25.50 13.53
C GLY A 249 -10.06 26.80 14.31
N PRO A 250 -10.79 27.75 13.70
CA PRO A 250 -11.14 29.06 14.25
C PRO A 250 -11.94 29.07 15.56
N GLY A 251 -11.57 29.96 16.48
CA GLY A 251 -12.49 30.42 17.54
C GLY A 251 -13.08 29.27 18.34
N PHE A 252 -12.30 28.22 18.51
CA PHE A 252 -12.71 27.03 19.22
C PHE A 252 -12.47 27.27 20.70
N GLU A 253 -13.51 27.10 21.52
CA GLU A 253 -13.45 27.21 22.98
C GLU A 253 -14.12 26.00 23.60
N PHE A 254 -13.47 25.42 24.60
CA PHE A 254 -13.92 24.21 25.26
C PHE A 254 -13.47 24.20 26.71
N ASP A 255 -14.17 23.39 27.48
CA ASP A 255 -14.05 23.34 28.93
C ASP A 255 -14.59 22.00 29.44
N ASN A 256 -14.43 21.72 30.74
CA ASN A 256 -14.95 20.54 31.42
C ASN A 256 -14.59 19.25 30.66
N LEU A 257 -13.32 19.10 30.27
CA LEU A 257 -12.84 17.91 29.59
C LEU A 257 -12.81 16.74 30.58
N VAL A 258 -13.68 15.76 30.37
CA VAL A 258 -13.76 14.54 31.17
C VAL A 258 -13.26 13.34 30.38
N THR A 259 -12.46 12.49 31.01
CA THR A 259 -11.97 11.24 30.42
C THR A 259 -12.17 10.06 31.35
N SER A 260 -12.37 8.87 30.80
CA SER A 260 -12.40 7.61 31.56
C SER A 260 -11.71 6.49 30.78
N THR A 261 -10.92 5.67 31.47
CA THR A 261 -10.31 4.45 30.91
C THR A 261 -11.31 3.30 30.86
N LEU A 262 -12.34 3.33 31.70
CA LEU A 262 -13.43 2.38 31.69
C LEU A 262 -14.45 2.69 30.59
N SER A 263 -15.04 1.65 30.00
CA SER A 263 -16.22 1.77 29.13
C SER A 263 -17.37 2.39 29.93
N GLN A 264 -18.10 3.32 29.32
CA GLN A 264 -19.23 4.01 29.93
C GLN A 264 -20.51 3.69 29.16
N THR A 265 -21.66 3.74 29.83
CA THR A 265 -22.97 3.57 29.19
C THR A 265 -23.65 4.94 29.11
N PRO A 266 -24.15 5.37 27.94
CA PRO A 266 -24.88 6.63 27.84
C PRO A 266 -26.17 6.57 28.69
N PRO A 267 -26.44 7.57 29.54
CA PRO A 267 -27.70 7.69 30.25
C PRO A 267 -28.90 7.71 29.30
N GLY A 268 -30.05 7.23 29.77
CA GLY A 268 -31.30 7.24 29.00
C GLY A 268 -31.72 8.64 28.54
N THR A 269 -31.33 9.67 29.27
CA THR A 269 -31.65 11.07 28.98
C THR A 269 -30.84 11.66 27.82
N PHE A 270 -29.82 10.94 27.31
CA PHE A 270 -28.93 11.45 26.27
C PHE A 270 -29.51 11.24 24.87
N VAL A 271 -29.12 12.12 23.95
CA VAL A 271 -29.53 12.11 22.54
C VAL A 271 -28.37 11.64 21.67
N LEU A 272 -28.54 10.57 20.90
CA LEU A 272 -27.55 10.18 19.89
C LEU A 272 -27.56 11.23 18.77
N ALA A 273 -26.46 11.97 18.62
CA ALA A 273 -26.31 12.97 17.58
C ALA A 273 -25.68 12.40 16.30
N ASP A 274 -24.65 11.56 16.44
CA ASP A 274 -23.97 10.97 15.29
C ASP A 274 -23.24 9.66 15.66
N SER A 275 -22.94 8.85 14.66
CA SER A 275 -22.02 7.70 14.77
C SER A 275 -20.80 7.97 13.91
N ILE A 276 -19.71 8.42 14.54
CA ILE A 276 -18.52 8.88 13.85
C ILE A 276 -17.74 7.66 13.34
N PRO A 277 -17.59 7.51 12.01
CA PRO A 277 -16.90 6.37 11.42
C PRO A 277 -15.44 6.28 11.88
N VAL A 278 -15.03 5.09 12.31
CA VAL A 278 -13.64 4.79 12.64
C VAL A 278 -12.96 4.21 11.41
N SER A 279 -11.87 4.84 10.98
CA SER A 279 -11.07 4.41 9.85
C SER A 279 -10.43 3.06 10.13
N LYS A 280 -10.45 2.19 9.13
CA LYS A 280 -9.71 0.92 9.10
C LYS A 280 -8.50 1.05 8.20
N VAL A 281 -7.48 0.22 8.45
CA VAL A 281 -6.20 0.29 7.77
C VAL A 281 -5.99 -0.95 6.90
N VAL A 282 -5.69 -0.72 5.63
CA VAL A 282 -5.13 -1.72 4.72
C VAL A 282 -3.61 -1.53 4.69
N THR A 283 -2.88 -2.61 4.95
CA THR A 283 -1.42 -2.65 4.83
C THR A 283 -1.02 -3.50 3.63
N PHE A 284 0.04 -3.09 2.94
CA PHE A 284 0.51 -3.74 1.71
C PHE A 284 1.92 -4.27 1.92
N ASN A 285 2.11 -5.57 1.67
CA ASN A 285 3.38 -6.26 1.78
C ASN A 285 3.84 -6.74 0.38
N ALA A 286 5.09 -6.46 0.03
CA ALA A 286 5.68 -6.87 -1.25
C ALA A 286 5.79 -8.40 -1.39
N ASN A 287 5.71 -9.13 -0.27
CA ASN A 287 5.65 -10.59 -0.20
C ASN A 287 6.80 -11.31 -0.91
N ALA A 288 7.96 -10.65 -0.99
CA ALA A 288 9.15 -11.14 -1.66
C ALA A 288 10.35 -10.31 -1.18
N ALA A 289 11.45 -10.97 -0.81
CA ALA A 289 12.64 -10.30 -0.29
C ALA A 289 13.44 -9.54 -1.38
N ASP A 290 13.30 -9.95 -2.64
CA ASP A 290 13.91 -9.36 -3.83
C ASP A 290 13.02 -8.27 -4.48
N ALA A 291 11.82 -8.03 -3.96
CA ALA A 291 10.98 -6.93 -4.41
C ALA A 291 11.50 -5.58 -3.91
N THR A 292 11.31 -4.56 -4.73
CA THR A 292 11.73 -3.17 -4.51
C THR A 292 10.52 -2.23 -4.59
N GLY A 293 10.70 -0.97 -4.19
CA GLY A 293 9.61 0.01 -4.14
C GLY A 293 8.81 -0.04 -2.84
N THR A 294 7.75 0.75 -2.77
CA THR A 294 6.91 0.88 -1.56
C THR A 294 5.46 1.16 -1.93
N THR A 295 4.54 0.53 -1.21
CA THR A 295 3.12 0.89 -1.22
C THR A 295 2.75 1.34 0.19
N SER A 296 2.24 2.57 0.34
CA SER A 296 1.89 3.09 1.66
C SER A 296 0.63 2.42 2.19
N ALA A 297 0.57 2.20 3.51
CA ALA A 297 -0.67 1.79 4.15
C ALA A 297 -1.77 2.83 3.90
N GLN A 298 -2.99 2.35 3.77
CA GLN A 298 -4.16 3.16 3.45
C GLN A 298 -5.17 3.09 4.58
N ALA A 299 -5.68 4.23 5.01
CA ALA A 299 -6.76 4.30 5.99
C ALA A 299 -8.01 4.92 5.36
N SER A 300 -9.18 4.34 5.62
CA SER A 300 -10.46 4.91 5.22
C SER A 300 -11.56 4.45 6.18
N ALA A 301 -12.60 5.27 6.34
CA ALA A 301 -13.77 4.96 7.16
C ALA A 301 -15.00 4.54 6.33
N SER A 302 -14.82 4.42 5.01
CA SER A 302 -15.83 4.02 4.05
C SER A 302 -15.19 3.29 2.87
N THR A 303 -16.01 2.79 1.95
CA THR A 303 -15.53 2.22 0.69
C THR A 303 -14.63 3.19 -0.08
N ALA A 304 -13.47 2.70 -0.51
CA ALA A 304 -12.51 3.44 -1.32
C ALA A 304 -11.70 2.51 -2.24
N THR A 305 -11.14 3.06 -3.31
CA THR A 305 -10.20 2.36 -4.19
C THR A 305 -8.89 2.09 -3.46
N LEU A 306 -8.40 0.85 -3.50
CA LEU A 306 -7.11 0.48 -2.91
C LEU A 306 -5.96 1.26 -3.55
N THR A 307 -4.93 1.53 -2.76
CA THR A 307 -3.72 2.23 -3.22
C THR A 307 -3.06 1.42 -4.35
N PRO A 308 -2.65 2.05 -5.45
CA PRO A 308 -1.95 1.36 -6.53
C PRO A 308 -0.67 0.69 -6.03
N ASN A 309 -0.40 -0.52 -6.54
CA ASN A 309 0.85 -1.22 -6.27
C ASN A 309 2.06 -0.37 -6.67
N GLY A 310 2.89 -0.05 -5.68
CA GLY A 310 4.19 0.61 -5.84
C GLY A 310 5.39 -0.34 -5.78
N PHE A 311 5.17 -1.66 -5.68
CA PHE A 311 6.24 -2.66 -5.67
C PHE A 311 6.59 -3.16 -7.07
N SER A 312 7.86 -3.50 -7.27
CA SER A 312 8.39 -4.16 -8.47
C SER A 312 9.29 -5.31 -8.08
N ARG A 313 9.23 -6.42 -8.81
CA ARG A 313 10.05 -7.61 -8.57
C ARG A 313 10.72 -8.06 -9.88
N PRO A 314 12.06 -8.08 -9.96
CA PRO A 314 12.77 -8.52 -11.17
C PRO A 314 12.34 -9.92 -11.63
N GLY A 315 12.19 -10.11 -12.94
CA GLY A 315 11.78 -11.39 -13.53
C GLY A 315 10.34 -11.81 -13.24
N HIS A 316 9.51 -10.95 -12.63
CA HIS A 316 8.12 -11.27 -12.29
C HIS A 316 7.17 -10.14 -12.68
N THR A 317 5.90 -10.50 -12.87
CA THR A 317 4.78 -9.58 -13.07
C THR A 317 3.86 -9.64 -11.85
N PHE A 318 3.43 -8.49 -11.34
CA PHE A 318 2.45 -8.40 -10.25
C PHE A 318 1.10 -8.98 -10.71
N ALA A 319 0.62 -10.00 -10.01
CA ALA A 319 -0.61 -10.73 -10.35
C ALA A 319 -1.84 -10.23 -9.60
N GLY A 320 -1.63 -9.55 -8.46
CA GLY A 320 -2.70 -9.11 -7.57
C GLY A 320 -2.26 -9.16 -6.11
N TRP A 321 -3.19 -8.88 -5.22
CA TRP A 321 -3.04 -8.98 -3.78
C TRP A 321 -3.77 -10.22 -3.26
N ASN A 322 -3.33 -10.76 -2.12
CA ASN A 322 -4.03 -11.81 -1.39
C ASN A 322 -3.99 -11.55 0.13
N THR A 323 -5.00 -12.00 0.87
CA THR A 323 -5.00 -11.87 2.34
C THR A 323 -4.02 -12.81 3.05
N ASP A 324 -3.60 -13.89 2.38
CA ASP A 324 -2.58 -14.81 2.85
C ASP A 324 -1.31 -14.72 1.99
N GLU A 325 -0.15 -14.76 2.63
CA GLU A 325 1.17 -14.72 1.98
C GLU A 325 1.36 -15.82 0.93
N ASN A 326 0.80 -17.02 1.17
CA ASN A 326 0.87 -18.16 0.26
C ASN A 326 -0.16 -18.12 -0.90
N GLY A 327 -1.01 -17.09 -0.97
CA GLY A 327 -2.04 -16.95 -1.99
C GLY A 327 -3.32 -17.77 -1.78
N SER A 328 -3.53 -18.40 -0.61
CA SER A 328 -4.73 -19.22 -0.34
C SER A 328 -5.95 -18.44 0.14
N GLY A 329 -5.77 -17.17 0.50
CA GLY A 329 -6.81 -16.30 1.02
C GLY A 329 -7.61 -15.61 -0.09
N ASP A 330 -8.32 -14.55 0.27
CA ASP A 330 -9.12 -13.78 -0.67
C ASP A 330 -8.23 -12.94 -1.59
N ALA A 331 -8.51 -12.99 -2.90
CA ALA A 331 -7.74 -12.28 -3.91
C ALA A 331 -8.34 -10.92 -4.22
N TYR A 332 -7.48 -9.92 -4.40
CA TYR A 332 -7.86 -8.56 -4.81
C TYR A 332 -7.00 -8.11 -6.00
N THR A 333 -7.63 -7.43 -6.94
CA THR A 333 -6.97 -6.78 -8.07
C THR A 333 -6.29 -5.49 -7.65
N ASN A 334 -5.35 -5.00 -8.48
CA ASN A 334 -4.74 -3.69 -8.23
C ASN A 334 -5.82 -2.59 -8.30
N GLU A 335 -5.80 -1.65 -7.36
CA GLU A 335 -6.79 -0.56 -7.30
C GLU A 335 -8.25 -1.06 -7.23
N GLU A 336 -8.48 -2.22 -6.62
CA GLU A 336 -9.84 -2.70 -6.39
C GLU A 336 -10.61 -1.78 -5.45
N SER A 337 -11.93 -1.66 -5.63
CA SER A 337 -12.79 -0.98 -4.66
C SER A 337 -12.97 -1.85 -3.42
N TYR A 338 -12.54 -1.37 -2.26
CA TYR A 338 -12.60 -2.09 -0.99
C TYR A 338 -13.48 -1.37 0.03
N ASP A 339 -14.33 -2.11 0.73
CA ASP A 339 -15.11 -1.60 1.86
C ASP A 339 -14.31 -1.75 3.17
N PHE A 340 -13.89 -0.62 3.74
CA PHE A 340 -13.03 -0.54 4.93
C PHE A 340 -13.80 -0.84 6.22
N SER A 341 -14.35 -2.04 6.31
CA SER A 341 -15.11 -2.54 7.46
C SER A 341 -14.23 -3.19 8.53
N ALA A 342 -13.02 -3.64 8.17
CA ALA A 342 -12.00 -4.17 9.07
C ALA A 342 -10.59 -3.79 8.60
N ASP A 343 -9.61 -3.90 9.50
CA ASP A 343 -8.20 -3.81 9.12
C ASP A 343 -7.82 -5.02 8.25
N LEU A 344 -6.98 -4.81 7.25
CA LEU A 344 -6.62 -5.82 6.26
C LEU A 344 -5.12 -5.80 5.98
N ALA A 345 -4.51 -6.98 5.90
CA ALA A 345 -3.17 -7.14 5.37
C ALA A 345 -3.25 -7.78 3.98
N LEU A 346 -2.60 -7.16 3.00
CA LEU A 346 -2.55 -7.63 1.62
C LEU A 346 -1.11 -7.94 1.24
N TYR A 347 -0.91 -9.12 0.66
CA TYR A 347 0.37 -9.65 0.23
C TYR A 347 0.40 -9.73 -1.30
N ALA A 348 1.40 -9.12 -1.91
CA ALA A 348 1.56 -9.17 -3.36
C ALA A 348 1.75 -10.61 -3.84
N GLN A 349 1.06 -10.97 -4.91
CA GLN A 349 1.24 -12.24 -5.61
C GLN A 349 1.96 -11.95 -6.93
N TRP A 350 2.91 -12.81 -7.27
CA TRP A 350 3.83 -12.60 -8.38
C TRP A 350 3.78 -13.79 -9.33
N THR A 351 3.65 -13.52 -10.63
CA THR A 351 3.78 -14.52 -11.68
C THR A 351 5.19 -14.40 -12.28
N ALA A 352 5.95 -15.49 -12.33
CA ALA A 352 7.24 -15.50 -12.99
C ALA A 352 7.09 -15.18 -14.49
N ASN A 353 7.95 -14.30 -15.01
CA ASN A 353 7.98 -13.98 -16.43
C ASN A 353 8.53 -15.20 -17.20
N PRO A 354 8.07 -15.44 -18.43
CA PRO A 354 8.66 -16.48 -19.27
C PRO A 354 10.13 -16.16 -19.57
N THR A 355 10.96 -17.20 -19.59
CA THR A 355 12.34 -17.15 -20.05
C THR A 355 12.46 -17.80 -21.43
N PHE A 356 13.44 -17.37 -22.21
CA PHE A 356 13.73 -17.89 -23.55
C PHE A 356 15.21 -18.17 -23.71
N THR A 357 15.52 -19.17 -24.53
CA THR A 357 16.90 -19.66 -24.72
C THR A 357 17.48 -19.17 -26.05
N VAL A 358 18.62 -18.49 -25.99
CA VAL A 358 19.47 -18.20 -27.14
C VAL A 358 20.58 -19.25 -27.23
N THR A 359 20.74 -19.87 -28.40
CA THR A 359 21.82 -20.80 -28.71
C THR A 359 22.87 -20.13 -29.58
N PHE A 360 24.10 -20.03 -29.07
CA PHE A 360 25.24 -19.51 -29.79
C PHE A 360 25.93 -20.61 -30.59
N GLU A 361 25.92 -20.48 -31.90
CA GLU A 361 26.52 -21.41 -32.85
C GLU A 361 27.91 -20.91 -33.30
N PRO A 362 28.98 -21.72 -33.20
CA PRO A 362 30.34 -21.29 -33.54
C PRO A 362 30.57 -21.03 -35.04
N ASN A 363 29.67 -21.50 -35.90
CA ASN A 363 29.66 -21.26 -37.35
C ASN A 363 31.03 -21.43 -38.04
N GLY A 364 31.62 -22.62 -37.90
CA GLY A 364 32.96 -22.93 -38.45
C GLY A 364 34.11 -22.68 -37.48
N GLY A 365 33.87 -21.91 -36.40
CA GLY A 365 34.78 -21.81 -35.26
C GLY A 365 34.87 -23.11 -34.44
N THR A 366 35.74 -23.09 -33.44
CA THR A 366 35.98 -24.20 -32.51
C THR A 366 35.23 -23.99 -31.19
N GLY A 367 34.71 -25.09 -30.63
CA GLY A 367 33.85 -25.10 -29.44
C GLY A 367 32.54 -25.85 -29.71
N SER A 368 31.81 -26.19 -28.65
CA SER A 368 30.44 -26.72 -28.74
C SER A 368 29.45 -25.57 -28.62
N PRO A 369 28.26 -25.62 -29.25
CA PRO A 369 27.25 -24.59 -29.08
C PRO A 369 26.98 -24.28 -27.61
N ALA A 370 26.83 -22.99 -27.29
CA ALA A 370 26.58 -22.50 -25.94
C ALA A 370 25.16 -21.95 -25.84
N THR A 371 24.58 -21.91 -24.64
CA THR A 371 23.22 -21.40 -24.43
C THR A 371 23.20 -20.32 -23.37
N GLN A 372 22.33 -19.33 -23.55
CA GLN A 372 21.97 -18.33 -22.56
C GLN A 372 20.45 -18.28 -22.43
N GLU A 373 19.94 -18.30 -21.20
CA GLU A 373 18.51 -18.22 -20.89
C GLU A 373 18.26 -16.94 -20.11
N GLU A 374 17.37 -16.09 -20.62
CA GLU A 374 17.01 -14.81 -20.02
C GLU A 374 15.53 -14.47 -20.30
N SER A 375 15.00 -13.43 -19.63
CA SER A 375 13.66 -12.89 -19.90
C SER A 375 13.75 -11.42 -20.32
N GLY A 376 13.08 -11.05 -21.41
CA GLY A 376 13.08 -9.66 -21.90
C GLY A 376 14.45 -9.22 -22.41
N THR A 377 14.77 -7.92 -22.30
CA THR A 377 16.04 -7.40 -22.83
C THR A 377 17.20 -7.62 -21.86
N ALA A 378 18.24 -8.31 -22.32
CA ALA A 378 19.48 -8.54 -21.58
C ALA A 378 20.70 -8.56 -22.52
N ALA A 379 21.89 -8.30 -22.00
CA ALA A 379 23.13 -8.37 -22.78
C ALA A 379 23.47 -9.82 -23.14
N LEU A 380 23.88 -10.06 -24.39
CA LEU A 380 24.41 -11.35 -24.82
C LEU A 380 25.69 -11.70 -24.05
N SER A 381 25.88 -12.98 -23.77
CA SER A 381 27.14 -13.49 -23.20
C SER A 381 28.29 -13.26 -24.18
N SER A 382 29.47 -12.96 -23.64
CA SER A 382 30.68 -12.79 -24.45
C SER A 382 31.01 -14.05 -25.26
N ASN A 383 31.51 -13.86 -26.49
CA ASN A 383 31.85 -14.96 -27.37
C ASN A 383 32.83 -15.97 -26.74
N PRO A 384 32.43 -17.25 -26.57
CA PRO A 384 33.28 -18.29 -26.01
C PRO A 384 34.12 -19.03 -27.08
N PHE A 385 33.90 -18.74 -28.36
CA PHE A 385 34.48 -19.49 -29.48
C PHE A 385 35.77 -18.86 -30.00
N SER A 386 36.59 -19.69 -30.65
CA SER A 386 37.77 -19.22 -31.38
C SER A 386 37.84 -19.86 -32.76
N PHE A 387 38.29 -19.12 -33.78
CA PHE A 387 38.48 -19.63 -35.12
C PHE A 387 39.89 -19.26 -35.62
N PRO A 388 40.86 -20.21 -35.63
CA PRO A 388 42.23 -19.92 -36.06
C PRO A 388 42.32 -19.29 -37.44
N GLY A 389 43.01 -18.14 -37.53
CA GLY A 389 43.13 -17.34 -38.76
C GLY A 389 42.00 -16.33 -38.98
N TYR A 390 41.08 -16.20 -38.02
CA TYR A 390 39.95 -15.27 -38.06
C TYR A 390 39.77 -14.53 -36.74
N VAL A 391 39.11 -13.37 -36.80
CA VAL A 391 38.69 -12.56 -35.66
C VAL A 391 37.16 -12.57 -35.60
N PHE A 392 36.60 -12.70 -34.39
CA PHE A 392 35.16 -12.66 -34.19
C PHE A 392 34.62 -11.27 -34.56
N ALA A 393 33.71 -11.21 -35.53
CA ALA A 393 33.13 -9.97 -36.05
C ALA A 393 31.80 -9.61 -35.34
N GLY A 394 31.09 -10.61 -34.80
CA GLY A 394 29.82 -10.46 -34.13
C GLY A 394 28.92 -11.67 -34.30
N TRP A 395 27.69 -11.57 -33.80
CA TRP A 395 26.63 -12.56 -33.94
C TRP A 395 25.69 -12.18 -35.08
N ASN A 396 25.05 -13.16 -35.72
CA ASN A 396 23.98 -12.93 -36.70
C ASN A 396 22.82 -13.92 -36.50
N THR A 397 21.58 -13.48 -36.74
CA THR A 397 20.40 -14.36 -36.65
C THR A 397 20.33 -15.43 -37.73
N GLU A 398 21.11 -15.30 -38.81
CA GLU A 398 21.21 -16.27 -39.88
C GLU A 398 22.67 -16.74 -40.05
N GLN A 399 22.83 -18.02 -40.37
CA GLN A 399 24.15 -18.65 -40.51
C GLN A 399 25.05 -17.94 -41.53
N ASP A 400 24.47 -17.53 -42.66
CA ASP A 400 25.16 -16.93 -43.80
C ASP A 400 25.44 -15.42 -43.62
N GLY A 401 25.07 -14.84 -42.48
CA GLY A 401 25.25 -13.43 -42.18
C GLY A 401 24.20 -12.49 -42.79
N SER A 402 23.18 -13.02 -43.48
CA SER A 402 22.12 -12.21 -44.12
C SER A 402 21.08 -11.66 -43.14
N GLY A 403 21.05 -12.18 -41.92
CA GLY A 403 20.15 -11.78 -40.85
C GLY A 403 20.59 -10.52 -40.12
N THR A 404 20.03 -10.32 -38.92
CA THR A 404 20.30 -9.14 -38.09
C THR A 404 21.63 -9.33 -37.35
N PRO A 405 22.60 -8.40 -37.48
CA PRO A 405 23.86 -8.47 -36.76
C PRO A 405 23.74 -7.93 -35.33
N TYR A 406 24.47 -8.55 -34.40
CA TYR A 406 24.63 -8.11 -33.02
C TYR A 406 26.12 -8.10 -32.64
N ALA A 407 26.56 -7.06 -31.94
CA ALA A 407 27.92 -7.03 -31.39
C ALA A 407 28.07 -7.98 -30.20
N ASP A 408 29.31 -8.30 -29.83
CA ASP A 408 29.57 -9.06 -28.60
C ASP A 408 29.10 -8.26 -27.37
N GLY A 409 28.34 -8.91 -26.47
CA GLY A 409 27.77 -8.20 -25.31
C GLY A 409 26.63 -7.22 -25.62
N ALA A 410 26.10 -7.21 -26.85
CA ALA A 410 25.00 -6.32 -27.20
C ALA A 410 23.71 -6.68 -26.45
N ASP A 411 22.87 -5.67 -26.18
CA ASP A 411 21.51 -5.88 -25.69
C ASP A 411 20.71 -6.66 -26.74
N PHE A 412 20.02 -7.70 -26.27
CA PHE A 412 19.21 -8.61 -27.07
C PHE A 412 17.87 -8.85 -26.39
N ASP A 413 16.79 -8.90 -27.16
CA ASP A 413 15.44 -9.16 -26.66
C ASP A 413 15.14 -10.66 -26.63
N PHE A 414 15.17 -11.26 -25.44
CA PHE A 414 14.78 -12.65 -25.20
C PHE A 414 13.26 -12.73 -25.14
N SER A 415 12.63 -12.81 -26.32
CA SER A 415 11.17 -12.94 -26.50
C SER A 415 10.75 -14.23 -27.23
N SER A 416 11.71 -15.01 -27.71
CA SER A 416 11.53 -16.36 -28.27
C SER A 416 12.86 -17.12 -28.28
N ASP A 417 12.83 -18.45 -28.31
CA ASP A 417 14.04 -19.24 -28.51
C ASP A 417 14.66 -18.94 -29.88
N GLN A 418 15.96 -18.67 -29.94
CA GLN A 418 16.66 -18.28 -31.17
C GLN A 418 18.09 -18.82 -31.23
N SER A 419 18.61 -19.07 -32.43
CA SER A 419 20.02 -19.33 -32.66
C SER A 419 20.73 -18.09 -33.19
N LEU A 420 21.90 -17.78 -32.63
CA LEU A 420 22.81 -16.75 -33.12
C LEU A 420 24.10 -17.40 -33.61
N TRP A 421 24.51 -17.04 -34.82
CA TRP A 421 25.64 -17.64 -35.51
C TRP A 421 26.82 -16.68 -35.51
N ALA A 422 27.97 -17.14 -35.04
CA ALA A 422 29.20 -16.36 -35.06
C ALA A 422 29.56 -15.96 -36.50
N GLN A 423 29.94 -14.71 -36.69
CA GLN A 423 30.50 -14.20 -37.94
C GLN A 423 31.97 -13.89 -37.72
N TRP A 424 32.78 -14.16 -38.73
CA TRP A 424 34.23 -14.19 -38.63
C TRP A 424 34.86 -13.42 -39.79
N ASP A 425 35.74 -12.46 -39.46
CA ASP A 425 36.57 -11.76 -40.43
C ASP A 425 37.95 -12.41 -40.50
N VAL A 426 38.56 -12.42 -41.68
CA VAL A 426 39.95 -12.93 -41.84
C VAL A 426 40.88 -12.08 -40.98
N ASP A 427 41.73 -12.73 -40.17
CA ASP A 427 42.73 -12.03 -39.38
C ASP A 427 43.72 -11.33 -40.33
N PRO A 428 43.83 -9.98 -40.31
CA PRO A 428 44.75 -9.24 -41.17
C PRO A 428 46.23 -9.47 -40.80
N THR A 429 46.49 -10.09 -39.65
CA THR A 429 47.82 -10.40 -39.12
C THR A 429 47.93 -11.88 -38.73
N PRO A 430 47.76 -12.83 -39.66
CA PRO A 430 47.80 -14.24 -39.32
C PRO A 430 49.17 -14.57 -38.68
N PRO A 431 49.20 -15.40 -37.63
CA PRO A 431 50.45 -15.74 -36.96
C PRO A 431 51.45 -16.27 -38.00
N PRO A 432 52.72 -15.85 -37.93
CA PRO A 432 53.73 -16.31 -38.87
C PRO A 432 53.76 -17.84 -38.85
N PRO A 433 53.94 -18.49 -40.02
CA PRO A 433 54.03 -19.94 -40.08
C PRO A 433 55.07 -20.40 -39.06
N PRO A 434 54.81 -21.49 -38.31
CA PRO A 434 55.73 -21.95 -37.27
C PRO A 434 57.13 -22.05 -37.87
N THR A 435 58.09 -21.34 -37.28
CA THR A 435 59.49 -21.41 -37.68
C THR A 435 59.90 -22.89 -37.68
N PRO A 436 60.44 -23.43 -38.79
CA PRO A 436 60.95 -24.80 -38.80
C PRO A 436 61.90 -24.98 -37.63
N ASP A 437 61.68 -26.04 -36.86
CA ASP A 437 62.56 -26.37 -35.72
C ASP A 437 64.01 -26.44 -36.22
N PRO A 438 64.94 -25.62 -35.68
CA PRO A 438 66.34 -25.63 -36.09
C PRO A 438 67.03 -26.99 -35.83
N SER A 439 66.43 -27.88 -35.02
CA SER A 439 66.95 -29.23 -34.77
C SER A 439 66.95 -30.15 -36.02
N ILE A 440 66.21 -29.80 -37.09
CA ILE A 440 66.21 -30.57 -38.35
C ILE A 440 67.42 -30.21 -39.24
N GLY A 441 68.00 -29.01 -39.07
CA GLY A 441 69.16 -28.56 -39.86
C GLY A 441 70.46 -29.31 -39.54
N ASP A 442 70.63 -29.73 -38.27
CA ASP A 442 71.85 -30.42 -37.82
C ASP A 442 71.89 -31.90 -38.23
N LEU A 443 70.74 -32.51 -38.57
CA LEU A 443 70.66 -33.90 -39.04
C LEU A 443 71.06 -34.10 -40.51
N VAL A 444 71.16 -33.03 -41.30
CA VAL A 444 71.51 -33.11 -42.73
C VAL A 444 73.02 -32.98 -42.97
N ASN A 445 73.78 -32.42 -42.01
CA ASN A 445 75.21 -32.13 -42.17
C ASN A 445 76.19 -33.07 -41.44
N THR A 446 75.71 -33.99 -40.61
CA THR A 446 76.55 -35.11 -40.17
C THR A 446 76.25 -36.31 -41.05
N GLY A 447 77.12 -36.59 -42.03
CA GLY A 447 77.05 -37.78 -42.87
C GLY A 447 77.14 -39.08 -42.06
N LEU A 448 76.06 -39.47 -41.40
CA LEU A 448 75.98 -40.69 -40.60
C LEU A 448 75.72 -41.87 -41.54
N SER A 449 76.83 -42.42 -42.03
CA SER A 449 76.85 -43.68 -42.75
C SER A 449 76.72 -44.81 -41.74
N ILE A 450 75.54 -45.43 -41.62
CA ILE A 450 75.40 -46.70 -40.90
C ILE A 450 75.61 -47.82 -41.93
N LEU A 451 76.81 -48.42 -41.95
CA LEU A 451 77.03 -49.72 -42.59
C LEU A 451 76.24 -50.78 -41.81
N GLY A 452 75.18 -51.32 -42.42
CA GLY A 452 74.59 -52.58 -41.96
C GLY A 452 75.37 -53.78 -42.49
N PRO A 453 75.39 -54.94 -41.80
CA PRO A 453 75.87 -56.17 -42.40
C PRO A 453 74.86 -56.65 -43.44
N ILE A 454 75.33 -56.70 -44.69
CA ILE A 454 74.93 -57.53 -45.83
C ILE A 454 73.42 -57.84 -45.95
N GLY A 455 72.78 -57.21 -46.95
CA GLY A 455 71.67 -57.84 -47.67
C GLY A 455 70.27 -57.27 -47.45
N ALA A 456 70.09 -55.94 -47.45
CA ALA A 456 68.78 -55.34 -47.73
C ALA A 456 68.96 -53.89 -48.22
N THR A 457 68.72 -53.63 -49.51
CA THR A 457 68.61 -52.27 -50.03
C THR A 457 67.27 -51.68 -49.61
N GLY A 458 67.29 -50.82 -48.59
CA GLY A 458 66.17 -49.97 -48.19
C GLY A 458 66.65 -48.53 -48.06
N LEU A 459 66.07 -47.64 -48.86
CA LEU A 459 66.28 -46.19 -48.77
C LEU A 459 65.44 -45.66 -47.60
N LEU A 460 66.10 -45.16 -46.55
CA LEU A 460 65.44 -44.50 -45.42
C LEU A 460 65.30 -43.00 -45.78
N ILE A 461 64.07 -42.55 -46.02
CA ILE A 461 63.75 -41.11 -46.08
C ILE A 461 62.94 -40.81 -44.82
N ALA A 462 63.53 -40.06 -43.90
CA ALA A 462 62.85 -39.53 -42.73
C ALA A 462 62.48 -38.06 -42.99
N PHE A 463 61.18 -37.75 -42.90
CA PHE A 463 60.68 -36.39 -42.65
C PHE A 463 59.79 -36.47 -41.40
N GLY A 464 60.15 -35.76 -40.33
CA GLY A 464 59.28 -35.63 -39.13
C GLY A 464 58.16 -34.63 -39.41
N THR A 465 56.93 -34.73 -38.91
CA THR A 465 56.16 -35.70 -38.10
C THR A 465 54.71 -35.63 -38.65
N PRO A 466 53.93 -36.74 -38.72
CA PRO A 466 53.41 -37.45 -37.54
C PRO A 466 53.92 -38.89 -37.45
N PHE A 467 53.86 -39.51 -36.27
CA PHE A 467 54.20 -40.92 -36.11
C PHE A 467 52.98 -41.82 -36.36
N PHE A 468 53.15 -42.80 -37.26
CA PHE A 468 52.42 -44.07 -37.23
C PHE A 468 53.41 -45.21 -37.46
N PHE A 469 53.34 -46.25 -36.64
CA PHE A 469 54.04 -47.51 -36.88
C PHE A 469 53.34 -48.28 -38.00
N VAL A 470 54.08 -48.70 -39.02
CA VAL A 470 53.64 -49.75 -39.94
C VAL A 470 54.63 -50.90 -39.85
N SER A 471 54.26 -51.94 -39.09
CA SER A 471 54.85 -53.26 -39.27
C SER A 471 54.05 -53.99 -40.34
N ASP A 472 54.68 -54.89 -41.11
CA ASP A 472 54.07 -55.64 -42.22
C ASP A 472 53.03 -56.70 -41.77
N ARG A 473 52.41 -56.50 -40.61
CA ARG A 473 51.27 -57.28 -40.12
C ARG A 473 50.18 -56.35 -39.61
N PHE A 474 49.41 -55.73 -40.50
CA PHE A 474 47.94 -55.59 -40.38
C PHE A 474 47.38 -54.91 -41.64
N ARG A 475 46.46 -55.60 -42.31
CA ARG A 475 45.72 -55.08 -43.48
C ARG A 475 44.67 -54.06 -43.02
N ARG A 476 44.61 -52.93 -43.76
CA ARG A 476 43.52 -51.93 -43.91
C ARG A 476 43.79 -50.57 -43.24
N LEU A 477 44.01 -49.55 -44.08
CA LEU A 477 43.73 -48.16 -43.78
C LEU A 477 42.66 -47.67 -44.78
N ARG A 478 41.55 -47.12 -44.27
CA ARG A 478 40.57 -46.35 -45.06
C ARG A 478 41.02 -44.89 -45.01
N ALA A 479 41.09 -44.23 -46.17
CA ALA A 479 41.42 -42.81 -46.27
C ALA A 479 40.18 -41.95 -46.04
N TYR A 480 40.32 -40.91 -45.21
CA TYR A 480 39.44 -39.74 -45.18
C TYR A 480 40.29 -38.53 -45.58
N GLY A 481 39.95 -37.89 -46.70
CA GLY A 481 40.48 -36.57 -47.08
C GLY A 481 41.47 -36.53 -48.24
N SER A 482 41.39 -35.43 -49.00
CA SER A 482 42.17 -35.12 -50.18
C SER A 482 43.59 -34.66 -49.83
N VAL A 483 44.60 -35.15 -50.55
CA VAL A 483 46.00 -34.69 -50.43
C VAL A 483 46.31 -33.71 -51.55
N VAL A 484 46.71 -32.48 -51.21
CA VAL A 484 47.20 -31.48 -52.17
C VAL A 484 48.74 -31.52 -52.16
N LEU A 485 49.36 -31.85 -53.29
CA LEU A 485 50.82 -31.82 -53.46
C LEU A 485 51.22 -30.49 -54.11
N HIS A 486 52.00 -29.67 -53.41
CA HIS A 486 52.69 -28.52 -54.03
C HIS A 486 53.97 -28.98 -54.72
N LYS A 487 54.11 -28.65 -56.01
CA LYS A 487 55.30 -28.94 -56.81
C LYS A 487 56.40 -27.95 -56.44
N SER A 488 57.45 -28.42 -55.79
CA SER A 488 58.72 -27.70 -55.61
C SER A 488 59.63 -27.96 -56.82
N GLU A 489 60.24 -26.90 -57.37
CA GLU A 489 61.07 -26.95 -58.59
C GLU A 489 62.39 -27.71 -58.44
N ASN A 490 62.77 -28.13 -57.22
CA ASN A 490 64.06 -28.76 -56.95
C ASN A 490 64.01 -30.26 -56.58
N LEU A 491 62.88 -30.94 -56.81
CA LEU A 491 62.75 -32.37 -56.50
C LEU A 491 62.82 -33.23 -57.78
N THR A 492 63.96 -33.88 -58.03
CA THR A 492 64.05 -34.93 -59.06
C THR A 492 63.76 -36.29 -58.42
N ILE A 493 62.53 -36.79 -58.60
CA ILE A 493 62.16 -38.14 -58.16
C ILE A 493 62.53 -39.14 -59.25
N THR A 494 63.52 -40.00 -59.00
CA THR A 494 63.73 -41.21 -59.82
C THR A 494 63.02 -42.38 -59.15
N THR A 495 61.96 -42.88 -59.77
CA THR A 495 61.29 -44.13 -59.35
C THR A 495 61.08 -45.07 -60.54
N PRO A 496 61.03 -46.40 -60.33
CA PRO A 496 60.69 -47.34 -61.39
C PRO A 496 59.25 -47.12 -61.86
N ALA A 497 59.05 -47.14 -63.19
CA ALA A 497 57.79 -46.79 -63.88
C ALA A 497 56.49 -47.47 -63.38
N LYS A 498 56.57 -48.54 -62.57
CA LYS A 498 55.40 -49.29 -62.08
C LYS A 498 54.65 -48.62 -60.91
N PHE A 499 55.18 -47.57 -60.31
CA PHE A 499 54.55 -46.90 -59.16
C PHE A 499 53.38 -45.98 -59.56
N PHE A 500 53.49 -45.27 -60.69
CA PHE A 500 52.43 -44.37 -61.17
C PHE A 500 51.21 -45.09 -61.77
N ASP A 501 51.38 -46.31 -62.28
CA ASP A 501 50.27 -47.09 -62.87
C ASP A 501 49.22 -47.56 -61.84
N ARG A 502 49.58 -47.61 -60.55
CA ARG A 502 48.63 -47.95 -59.47
C ARG A 502 47.90 -46.73 -58.89
N LEU A 503 48.50 -45.55 -58.97
CA LEU A 503 47.88 -44.30 -58.50
C LEU A 503 46.83 -43.77 -59.49
N ARG A 504 46.96 -44.03 -60.80
CA ARG A 504 45.95 -43.65 -61.81
C ARG A 504 44.66 -44.49 -61.83
N ARG A 505 44.57 -45.60 -61.08
CA ARG A 505 43.39 -46.50 -61.10
C ARG A 505 42.46 -46.40 -59.89
N LYS A 506 42.70 -45.47 -58.98
CA LYS A 506 41.77 -45.17 -57.88
C LYS A 506 41.58 -43.67 -57.86
N ASN A 507 40.35 -43.26 -58.19
CA ASN A 507 39.85 -41.89 -58.15
C ASN A 507 40.30 -41.16 -56.89
#